data_AF-A0A520SY46-F1
#
_entry.id   AF-A0A520SY46-F1
#
_cell.length_a   1.000
_cell.length_b   1.000
_cell.length_c   1.000
_cell.angle_alpha   90.00
_cell.angle_beta   90.00
_cell.angle_gamma   90.00
#
_symmetry.space_group_name_H-M   'P 1'
#
loop_
_entity.id
_entity.type
_entity.pdbx_description
1 polymer ?
#
loop_
_entity_poly.entity_id
_entity_poly.type
_entity_poly.pdbx_seq_one_letter_code
_entity_poly.pdbx_strand_id
1 'polypeptide(L)'
;MLDATFWVAISFLLFIALLLYKKIPKIVLDQLDNKIAELKGKIDEAEILKSNSEKLLSDAQSKLEKSDDENIEIQKKAQKISDDEIIVSKEKMSRSLINKETAAYSKIEQAKNDAINQVKKEATKIAIETVEKILIENLDVKKQEEINLSKLKHSINKLENTN
;
A
#
# COMPACT_ATOMS: atom_id res chain seq x y z
N MET A 1 101.90 42.66 -32.80
CA MET A 1 100.55 42.93 -33.33
C MET A 1 99.58 42.20 -32.45
N LEU A 2 98.74 42.92 -31.69
CA LEU A 2 97.54 42.30 -31.13
C LEU A 2 96.55 42.20 -32.29
N ASP A 3 96.38 40.99 -32.80
CA ASP A 3 95.59 40.69 -33.99
C ASP A 3 94.09 40.69 -33.68
N ALA A 4 93.23 40.77 -34.70
CA ALA A 4 91.77 40.87 -34.58
C ALA A 4 91.16 39.81 -33.64
N THR A 5 91.73 38.61 -33.62
CA THR A 5 91.35 37.50 -32.74
C THR A 5 91.45 37.84 -31.24
N PHE A 6 92.42 38.68 -30.85
CA PHE A 6 92.57 39.11 -29.44
C PHE A 6 91.42 40.04 -29.02
N TRP A 7 91.04 41.00 -29.87
CA TRP A 7 89.90 41.87 -29.60
C TRP A 7 88.55 41.14 -29.66
N VAL A 8 88.42 40.13 -30.51
CA VAL A 8 87.24 39.24 -30.53
C VAL A 8 87.13 38.45 -29.22
N ALA A 9 88.24 37.89 -28.72
CA ALA A 9 88.26 37.17 -27.44
C ALA A 9 87.86 38.08 -26.27
N ILE A 10 88.37 39.31 -26.22
CA ILE A 10 87.99 40.31 -25.19
C ILE A 10 86.49 40.64 -25.29
N SER A 11 85.96 40.85 -26.49
CA SER A 11 84.55 41.18 -26.70
C SER A 11 83.62 40.02 -26.29
N PHE A 12 84.01 38.78 -26.59
CA PHE A 12 83.29 37.58 -26.18
C PHE A 12 83.27 37.40 -24.66
N LEU A 13 84.40 37.67 -24.01
CA LEU A 13 84.53 37.57 -22.55
C LEU A 13 83.72 38.66 -21.84
N LEU A 14 83.70 39.89 -22.37
CA LEU A 14 82.80 40.97 -21.94
C LEU A 14 81.32 40.61 -22.14
N PHE A 15 80.96 39.98 -23.26
CA PHE A 15 79.60 39.51 -23.51
C PHE A 15 79.17 38.44 -22.50
N ILE A 16 79.99 37.42 -22.27
CA ILE A 16 79.72 36.40 -21.24
C ILE A 16 79.63 37.03 -19.85
N ALA A 17 80.54 37.93 -19.49
CA ALA A 17 80.49 38.63 -18.22
C ALA A 17 79.18 39.42 -18.05
N LEU A 18 78.68 40.05 -19.12
CA LEU A 18 77.41 40.77 -19.13
C LEU A 18 76.21 39.82 -19.00
N LEU A 19 76.22 38.65 -19.66
CA LEU A 19 75.17 37.63 -19.52
C LEU A 19 75.11 37.06 -18.10
N LEU A 20 76.27 36.82 -17.47
CA LEU A 20 76.39 36.37 -16.10
C LEU A 20 75.94 37.46 -15.11
N TYR A 21 76.34 38.72 -15.35
CA TYR A 21 75.90 39.86 -14.56
C TYR A 21 74.38 40.05 -14.61
N LYS A 22 73.78 39.87 -15.80
CA LYS A 22 72.32 39.90 -16.00
C LYS A 22 71.60 38.61 -15.56
N LYS A 23 72.33 37.60 -15.05
CA LYS A 23 71.80 36.34 -14.53
C LYS A 23 70.92 35.58 -15.53
N ILE A 24 71.18 35.72 -16.83
CA ILE A 24 70.37 35.05 -17.87
C ILE A 24 70.34 33.52 -17.69
N PRO A 25 71.45 32.83 -17.36
CA PRO A 25 71.43 31.39 -17.12
C PRO A 25 70.49 30.99 -15.97
N LYS A 26 70.40 31.81 -14.92
CA LYS A 26 69.52 31.55 -13.78
C LYS A 26 68.05 31.62 -14.20
N ILE A 27 67.66 32.61 -14.99
CA ILE A 27 66.28 32.77 -15.46
C ILE A 27 65.84 31.55 -16.28
N VAL A 28 66.72 31.00 -17.12
CA VAL A 28 66.42 29.81 -17.93
C VAL A 28 66.24 28.57 -17.06
N LEU A 29 67.10 28.39 -16.04
CA LEU A 29 66.97 27.30 -15.07
C LEU A 29 65.67 27.43 -14.26
N ASP A 30 65.38 28.61 -13.72
CA ASP A 30 64.16 28.86 -12.95
C ASP A 30 62.89 28.58 -13.79
N GLN A 31 62.90 28.91 -15.10
CA GLN A 31 61.78 28.57 -16.00
C GLN A 31 61.63 27.07 -16.24
N LEU A 32 62.74 26.34 -16.36
CA LEU A 32 62.72 24.89 -16.50
C LEU A 32 62.20 24.22 -15.22
N ASP A 33 62.67 24.68 -14.06
CA ASP A 33 62.22 24.19 -12.74
C ASP A 33 60.72 24.46 -12.54
N ASN A 34 60.23 25.63 -12.93
CA ASN A 34 58.79 25.94 -12.90
C ASN A 34 57.97 24.98 -13.77
N LYS A 35 58.44 24.66 -14.98
CA LYS A 35 57.77 23.69 -15.85
C LYS A 35 57.79 22.28 -15.27
N ILE A 36 58.89 21.87 -14.65
CA ILE A 36 59.00 20.58 -13.96
C ILE A 36 58.01 20.51 -12.80
N ALA A 37 57.92 21.57 -11.99
CA ALA A 37 56.98 21.65 -10.89
C ALA A 37 55.51 21.60 -11.37
N GLU A 38 55.18 22.32 -12.45
CA GLU A 38 53.85 22.27 -13.07
C GLU A 38 53.51 20.87 -13.57
N LEU A 39 54.42 20.21 -14.29
CA LEU A 39 54.22 18.85 -14.81
C LEU A 39 54.06 17.84 -13.67
N LYS A 40 54.88 17.95 -12.62
CA LYS A 40 54.74 17.11 -11.44
C LYS A 40 53.38 17.28 -10.79
N GLY A 41 52.91 18.52 -10.60
CA GLY A 41 51.58 18.80 -10.07
C GLY A 41 50.46 18.18 -10.93
N LYS A 42 50.56 18.24 -12.26
CA LYS A 42 49.59 17.60 -13.16
C LYS A 42 49.60 16.08 -13.07
N ILE A 43 50.78 15.47 -12.90
CA ILE A 43 50.89 14.02 -12.73
C ILE A 43 50.27 13.59 -11.40
N ASP A 44 50.56 14.31 -10.32
CA ASP A 44 50.01 14.04 -8.99
C ASP A 44 48.47 14.17 -9.02
N GLU A 45 47.93 15.21 -9.68
CA GLU A 45 46.49 15.39 -9.85
C GLU A 45 45.85 14.27 -10.68
N ALA A 46 46.51 13.85 -11.77
CA ALA A 46 46.04 12.74 -12.61
C ALA A 46 46.03 11.41 -11.83
N GLU A 47 47.02 11.16 -10.98
CA GLU A 47 47.08 9.97 -10.13
C GLU A 47 45.95 9.97 -9.09
N ILE A 48 45.70 11.13 -8.44
CA ILE A 48 44.57 11.29 -7.51
C ILE A 48 43.24 11.07 -8.24
N LEU A 49 43.06 11.65 -9.43
CA LEU A 49 41.85 11.51 -10.21
C LEU A 49 41.60 10.05 -10.62
N LYS A 50 42.66 9.35 -11.03
CA LYS A 50 42.61 7.92 -11.34
C LYS A 50 42.19 7.12 -10.10
N SER A 51 42.84 7.33 -8.96
CA SER A 51 42.51 6.63 -7.70
C SER A 51 41.06 6.87 -7.27
N ASN A 52 40.58 8.11 -7.36
CA ASN A 52 39.19 8.44 -7.07
C ASN A 52 38.21 7.77 -8.04
N SER A 53 38.56 7.68 -9.31
CA SER A 53 37.74 7.02 -10.33
C SER A 53 37.68 5.50 -10.12
N GLU A 54 38.81 4.88 -9.77
CA GLU A 54 38.88 3.45 -9.42
C GLU A 54 38.04 3.14 -8.16
N LYS A 55 38.11 4.01 -7.15
CA LYS A 55 37.27 3.90 -5.96
C LYS A 55 35.78 4.02 -6.29
N LEU A 56 35.40 5.02 -7.09
CA LEU A 56 34.03 5.20 -7.54
C LEU A 56 33.50 3.97 -8.29
N LEU A 57 34.34 3.40 -9.17
CA LEU A 57 33.99 2.19 -9.92
C LEU A 57 33.78 0.99 -8.98
N SER A 58 34.67 0.80 -8.00
CA SER A 58 34.54 -0.27 -7.02
C SER A 58 33.28 -0.12 -6.16
N ASP A 59 32.98 1.09 -5.70
CA ASP A 59 31.78 1.39 -4.92
C ASP A 59 30.51 1.13 -5.77
N ALA A 60 30.52 1.52 -7.04
CA ALA A 60 29.41 1.29 -7.96
C ALA A 60 29.19 -0.20 -8.24
N GLN A 61 30.26 -0.97 -8.46
CA GLN A 61 30.20 -2.42 -8.65
C GLN A 61 29.65 -3.12 -7.40
N SER A 62 30.16 -2.79 -6.21
CA SER A 62 29.67 -3.36 -4.95
C SER A 62 28.18 -3.02 -4.71
N LYS A 63 27.76 -1.80 -5.09
CA LYS A 63 26.36 -1.41 -4.99
C LYS A 63 25.47 -2.18 -5.98
N LEU A 64 25.96 -2.45 -7.18
CA LEU A 64 25.24 -3.22 -8.19
C LEU A 64 25.03 -4.67 -7.71
N GLU A 65 26.09 -5.33 -7.22
CA GLU A 65 26.00 -6.69 -6.67
C GLU A 65 24.99 -6.77 -5.52
N LYS A 66 25.04 -5.81 -4.58
CA LYS A 66 24.06 -5.73 -3.48
C LYS A 66 22.64 -5.51 -3.98
N SER A 67 22.46 -4.73 -5.05
CA SER A 67 21.12 -4.47 -5.61
C SER A 67 20.49 -5.72 -6.19
N ASP A 68 21.28 -6.62 -6.80
CA ASP A 68 20.76 -7.89 -7.33
C ASP A 68 20.31 -8.81 -6.18
N ASP A 69 21.11 -8.90 -5.11
CA ASP A 69 20.73 -9.64 -3.90
C ASP A 69 19.47 -9.06 -3.23
N GLU A 70 19.40 -7.72 -3.10
CA GLU A 70 18.23 -7.03 -2.56
C GLU A 70 16.98 -7.29 -3.42
N ASN A 71 17.10 -7.27 -4.75
CA ASN A 71 15.99 -7.59 -5.66
C ASN A 71 15.50 -9.03 -5.47
N ILE A 72 16.40 -9.99 -5.33
CA ILE A 72 16.06 -11.39 -5.08
C ILE A 72 15.33 -11.53 -3.73
N GLU A 73 15.82 -10.87 -2.68
CA GLU A 73 15.17 -10.87 -1.36
C GLU A 73 13.79 -10.21 -1.40
N ILE A 74 13.62 -9.11 -2.13
CA ILE A 74 12.33 -8.45 -2.34
C ILE A 74 11.35 -9.42 -3.03
N GLN A 75 11.78 -10.09 -4.10
CA GLN A 75 10.93 -11.06 -4.80
C GLN A 75 10.52 -12.23 -3.91
N LYS A 76 11.47 -12.83 -3.17
CA LYS A 76 11.17 -13.91 -2.22
C LYS A 76 10.18 -13.47 -1.15
N LYS A 77 10.37 -12.26 -0.59
CA LYS A 77 9.48 -11.71 0.43
C LYS A 77 8.09 -11.44 -0.13
N ALA A 78 7.99 -10.87 -1.34
CA ALA A 78 6.72 -10.64 -2.01
C ALA A 78 5.98 -11.96 -2.28
N GLN A 79 6.67 -12.99 -2.76
CA GLN A 79 6.09 -14.31 -2.98
C GLN A 79 5.58 -14.91 -1.68
N LYS A 80 6.38 -14.87 -0.61
CA LYS A 80 5.97 -15.38 0.71
C LYS A 80 4.73 -14.66 1.25
N ILE A 81 4.70 -13.33 1.17
CA ILE A 81 3.53 -12.54 1.59
C ILE A 81 2.29 -12.92 0.77
N SER A 82 2.45 -13.08 -0.54
CA SER A 82 1.35 -13.51 -1.43
C SER A 82 0.82 -14.88 -1.03
N ASP A 83 1.70 -15.85 -0.78
CA ASP A 83 1.30 -17.21 -0.40
C ASP A 83 0.58 -17.22 0.96
N ASP A 84 1.08 -16.46 1.94
CA ASP A 84 0.45 -16.29 3.25
C ASP A 84 -0.94 -15.63 3.15
N GLU A 85 -1.06 -14.56 2.34
CA GLU A 85 -2.34 -13.88 2.05
C GLU A 85 -3.35 -14.82 1.39
N ILE A 86 -2.91 -15.67 0.45
CA ILE A 86 -3.78 -16.66 -0.20
C ILE A 86 -4.34 -17.64 0.83
N ILE A 87 -3.53 -18.11 1.77
CA ILE A 87 -3.96 -19.02 2.85
C ILE A 87 -5.00 -18.34 3.73
N VAL A 88 -4.70 -17.15 4.24
CA VAL A 88 -5.60 -16.37 5.10
C VAL A 88 -6.91 -16.03 4.38
N SER A 89 -6.83 -15.64 3.11
CA SER A 89 -8.00 -15.32 2.28
C SER A 89 -8.88 -16.54 2.06
N LYS A 90 -8.30 -17.72 1.78
CA LYS A 90 -9.03 -18.98 1.68
C LYS A 90 -9.75 -19.31 2.97
N GLU A 91 -9.07 -19.24 4.12
CA GLU A 91 -9.70 -19.51 5.42
C GLU A 91 -10.86 -18.55 5.72
N LYS A 92 -10.67 -17.26 5.45
CA LYS A 92 -11.71 -16.24 5.63
C LYS A 92 -12.89 -16.48 4.69
N MET A 93 -12.63 -16.88 3.45
CA MET A 93 -13.68 -17.19 2.47
C MET A 93 -14.48 -18.42 2.90
N SER A 94 -13.80 -19.50 3.33
CA SER A 94 -14.46 -20.70 3.87
C SER A 94 -15.33 -20.38 5.09
N ARG A 95 -14.83 -19.59 6.05
CA ARG A 95 -15.62 -19.14 7.21
C ARG A 95 -16.83 -18.31 6.80
N SER A 96 -16.67 -17.41 5.83
CA SER A 96 -17.76 -16.59 5.30
C SER A 96 -18.85 -17.44 4.63
N LEU A 97 -18.45 -18.48 3.88
CA LEU A 97 -19.39 -19.42 3.26
C LEU A 97 -20.18 -20.20 4.32
N ILE A 98 -19.53 -20.75 5.34
CA ILE A 98 -20.20 -21.47 6.44
C ILE A 98 -21.20 -20.56 7.17
N ASN A 99 -20.82 -19.31 7.44
CA ASN A 99 -21.70 -18.35 8.08
C ASN A 99 -22.92 -18.01 7.21
N LYS A 100 -22.73 -17.84 5.89
CA LYS A 100 -23.82 -17.59 4.95
C LYS A 100 -24.75 -18.79 4.84
N GLU A 101 -24.20 -19.99 4.80
CA GLU A 101 -24.96 -21.25 4.78
C GLU A 101 -25.83 -21.38 6.04
N THR A 102 -25.24 -21.16 7.22
CA THR A 102 -25.96 -21.21 8.49
C THR A 102 -27.06 -20.15 8.56
N ALA A 103 -26.79 -18.93 8.10
CA ALA A 103 -27.78 -17.86 8.02
C ALA A 103 -28.92 -18.20 7.04
N ALA A 104 -28.63 -18.86 5.92
CA ALA A 104 -29.64 -19.32 4.98
C ALA A 104 -30.52 -20.41 5.60
N TYR A 105 -29.95 -21.39 6.28
CA TYR A 105 -30.72 -22.42 7.01
C TYR A 105 -31.63 -21.82 8.08
N SER A 106 -31.12 -20.87 8.87
CA SER A 106 -31.92 -20.18 9.88
C SER A 106 -33.09 -19.40 9.26
N LYS A 107 -32.88 -18.73 8.11
CA LYS A 107 -33.96 -18.06 7.37
C LYS A 107 -35.00 -19.04 6.82
N ILE A 108 -34.57 -20.19 6.31
CA ILE A 108 -35.48 -21.25 5.83
C ILE A 108 -36.33 -21.77 6.99
N GLU A 109 -35.72 -22.01 8.14
CA GLU A 109 -36.44 -22.45 9.35
C GLU A 109 -37.44 -21.41 9.83
N GLN A 110 -37.05 -20.14 9.87
CA GLN A 110 -37.95 -19.04 10.20
C GLN A 110 -39.14 -18.99 9.22
N ALA A 111 -38.88 -19.01 7.92
CA ALA A 111 -39.93 -19.00 6.89
C ALA A 111 -40.87 -20.22 7.00
N LYS A 112 -40.33 -21.40 7.34
CA LYS A 112 -41.13 -22.60 7.58
C LYS A 112 -42.05 -22.42 8.78
N ASN A 113 -41.54 -21.91 9.89
CA ASN A 113 -42.32 -21.67 11.10
C ASN A 113 -43.41 -20.62 10.85
N ASP A 114 -43.09 -19.55 10.13
CA ASP A 114 -44.05 -18.52 9.73
C ASP A 114 -45.15 -19.09 8.84
N ALA A 115 -44.81 -19.93 7.86
CA ALA A 115 -45.79 -20.62 7.01
C ALA A 115 -46.71 -21.53 7.82
N ILE A 116 -46.17 -22.33 8.75
CA ILE A 116 -46.98 -23.17 9.64
C ILE A 116 -47.93 -22.32 10.49
N ASN A 117 -47.45 -21.20 11.04
CA ASN A 117 -48.27 -20.30 11.84
C ASN A 117 -49.37 -19.63 10.99
N GLN A 118 -49.09 -19.27 9.74
CA GLN A 118 -50.09 -18.73 8.82
C GLN A 118 -51.18 -19.77 8.51
N VAL A 119 -50.81 -21.02 8.20
CA VAL A 119 -51.79 -22.10 7.95
C VAL A 119 -52.66 -22.34 9.19
N LYS A 120 -52.08 -22.37 10.39
CA LYS A 120 -52.85 -22.50 11.63
C LYS A 120 -53.83 -21.36 11.83
N LYS A 121 -53.39 -20.10 11.62
CA LYS A 121 -54.26 -18.92 11.73
C LYS A 121 -55.44 -19.00 10.75
N GLU A 122 -55.18 -19.35 9.49
CA GLU A 122 -56.24 -19.48 8.49
C GLU A 122 -57.20 -20.61 8.82
N ALA A 123 -56.69 -21.77 9.27
CA ALA A 123 -57.53 -22.88 9.71
C ALA A 123 -58.41 -22.52 10.92
N THR A 124 -57.87 -21.81 11.92
CA THR A 124 -58.65 -21.32 13.06
C THR A 124 -59.73 -20.34 12.63
N LYS A 125 -59.42 -19.43 11.70
CA LYS A 125 -60.39 -18.49 11.14
C LYS A 125 -61.54 -19.22 10.44
N ILE A 126 -61.24 -20.17 9.54
CA ILE A 126 -62.25 -20.99 8.84
C ILE A 126 -63.10 -21.79 9.84
N ALA A 127 -62.49 -22.36 10.88
CA ALA A 127 -63.21 -23.11 11.91
C ALA A 127 -64.20 -22.22 12.69
N ILE A 128 -63.78 -21.01 13.08
CA ILE A 128 -64.65 -20.03 13.75
C ILE A 128 -65.82 -19.63 12.83
N GLU A 129 -65.53 -19.29 11.57
CA GLU A 129 -66.56 -18.93 10.57
C GLU A 129 -67.56 -20.08 10.35
N THR A 130 -67.08 -21.33 10.33
CA THR A 130 -67.93 -22.52 10.18
C THR A 130 -68.81 -22.74 11.42
N VAL A 131 -68.25 -22.62 12.62
CA VAL A 131 -69.00 -22.73 13.88
C VAL A 131 -70.07 -21.65 13.96
N GLU A 132 -69.74 -20.40 13.62
CA GLU A 132 -70.69 -19.30 13.57
C GLU A 132 -71.85 -19.61 12.62
N LYS A 133 -71.55 -20.10 11.41
CA LYS A 133 -72.56 -20.49 10.42
C LYS A 133 -73.47 -21.63 10.91
N ILE A 134 -72.88 -22.70 11.45
CA ILE A 134 -73.64 -23.85 12.00
C ILE A 134 -74.53 -23.40 13.18
N LEU A 135 -74.02 -22.52 14.04
CA LEU A 135 -74.78 -22.00 15.18
C LEU A 135 -76.00 -21.20 14.71
N ILE A 136 -75.83 -20.36 13.67
CA ILE A 136 -76.93 -19.61 13.05
C ILE A 136 -77.96 -20.55 12.40
N GLU A 137 -77.51 -21.58 11.69
CA GLU A 137 -78.40 -22.55 11.01
C GLU A 137 -79.16 -23.47 11.99
N ASN A 138 -78.60 -23.79 13.16
CA ASN A 138 -79.22 -24.68 14.16
C ASN A 138 -79.95 -23.95 15.31
N LEU A 139 -79.98 -22.61 15.27
CA LEU A 139 -80.74 -21.82 16.26
C LEU A 139 -82.24 -21.95 15.97
N ASP A 140 -82.94 -22.71 16.83
CA ASP A 140 -84.40 -22.73 16.90
C ASP A 140 -84.92 -21.30 17.13
N VAL A 141 -85.97 -20.90 16.40
CA VAL A 141 -86.51 -19.53 16.35
C VAL A 141 -86.76 -18.98 17.76
N LYS A 142 -87.21 -19.84 18.69
CA LYS A 142 -87.42 -19.49 20.11
C LYS A 142 -86.13 -19.13 20.87
N LYS A 143 -85.02 -19.83 20.63
CA LYS A 143 -83.72 -19.52 21.28
C LYS A 143 -83.09 -18.27 20.68
N GLN A 144 -83.34 -17.99 19.41
CA GLN A 144 -82.87 -16.77 18.76
C GLN A 144 -83.55 -15.52 19.33
N GLU A 145 -84.85 -15.60 19.62
CA GLU A 145 -85.59 -14.56 20.34
C GLU A 145 -85.06 -14.35 21.77
N GLU A 146 -84.78 -15.42 22.53
CA GLU A 146 -84.18 -15.34 23.87
C GLU A 146 -82.78 -14.70 23.87
N ILE A 147 -81.92 -15.07 22.92
CA ILE A 147 -80.58 -14.51 22.77
C ILE A 147 -80.67 -13.03 22.39
N ASN A 148 -81.59 -12.64 21.51
CA ASN A 148 -81.78 -11.24 21.15
C ASN A 148 -82.34 -10.41 22.31
N LEU A 149 -83.28 -10.96 23.09
CA LEU A 149 -83.80 -10.36 24.32
C LEU A 149 -82.71 -10.17 25.39
N SER A 150 -81.84 -11.16 25.58
CA SER A 150 -80.72 -11.06 26.54
C SER A 150 -79.65 -10.05 26.09
N LYS A 151 -79.33 -9.98 24.79
CA LYS A 151 -78.44 -8.95 24.21
C LYS A 151 -79.04 -7.55 24.36
N LEU A 152 -80.35 -7.38 24.14
CA LEU A 152 -81.04 -6.11 24.37
C LEU A 152 -81.01 -5.71 25.85
N LYS A 153 -81.32 -6.63 26.77
CA LYS A 153 -81.20 -6.40 28.21
C LYS A 153 -79.79 -6.02 28.62
N HIS A 154 -78.77 -6.69 28.09
CA HIS A 154 -77.38 -6.38 28.41
C HIS A 154 -76.95 -5.01 27.88
N SER A 155 -77.42 -4.65 26.68
CA SER A 155 -77.19 -3.33 26.09
C SER A 155 -77.86 -2.22 26.92
N ILE A 156 -79.11 -2.43 27.34
CA ILE A 156 -79.85 -1.50 28.20
C ILE A 156 -79.15 -1.35 29.55
N ASN A 157 -78.76 -2.45 30.19
CA ASN A 157 -78.09 -2.42 31.50
C ASN A 157 -76.70 -1.75 31.42
N LYS A 158 -75.97 -1.92 30.31
CA LYS A 158 -74.72 -1.20 30.06
C LYS A 158 -74.97 0.31 29.92
N LEU A 159 -76.06 0.73 29.29
CA LEU A 159 -76.44 2.13 29.17
C LEU A 159 -76.93 2.73 30.50
N GLU A 160 -77.65 1.96 31.33
CA GLU A 160 -78.09 2.39 32.66
C GLU A 160 -76.94 2.56 33.65
N ASN A 161 -75.87 1.77 33.54
CA ASN A 161 -74.65 1.89 34.36
C ASN A 161 -73.62 2.92 33.83
N THR A 162 -73.96 3.72 32.81
CA THR A 162 -73.09 4.77 32.27
C THR A 162 -73.60 6.19 32.59
N ASN A 163 -74.51 6.34 33.56
CA ASN A 163 -74.79 7.60 34.29
C ASN A 163 -74.38 7.44 35.76
#